data_AF-A0A2M7M102-F1
#
_entry.id   AF-A0A2M7M102-F1
#
_cell.length_a   1.000
_cell.length_b   1.000
_cell.length_c   1.000
_cell.angle_alpha   90.00
_cell.angle_beta   90.00
_cell.angle_gamma   90.00
#
_symmetry.space_group_name_H-M   'P 1'
#
loop_
_entity.id
_entity.type
_entity.pdbx_description
1 polymer ?
#
loop_
_entity_poly.entity_id
_entity_poly.type
_entity_poly.pdbx_seq_one_letter_code
_entity_poly.pdbx_strand_id
1 'polypeptide(L)'
;NISVVGTYLIALTPWTYILSRHAHEGVIGALLMLLALYFLLDLSKGFSIKAMLLTNLFIILAANSYHSYRMFVFFWIFWQIVLLGFYKTKVKFNRIFFWIILFFTILIPLSIDAGSSLNRVGNLLFTQNPGIHLRLQEYLIEHGSTLIHNIYTQGIVDISNRYISQISPEFFLIWGDKNWLFGYQYLGLITLVEYVFIFIGVYYLFREHQFHRFLLLSLLLISPIPNALTWQDASLIRVYFMIFPLLFITSYGLINFLCDIKNYRIRLLTVFGLISMYGFFLLYHWDVYLFHYPKRIEVIRAWQCGYKELGQYVKNNYNKFDKFVITDRHGQPYIYLLYYLQYDPAKYQKQAIMTIPDSYGFGQ
;
A
#
# COMPACT_ATOMS: atom_id res chain seq x y z
N ASN A 1 14.14 -20.44 11.13
CA ASN A 1 13.27 -19.91 12.21
C ASN A 1 12.72 -18.53 11.90
N ILE A 2 13.55 -17.50 11.73
CA ILE A 2 13.08 -16.12 11.42
C ILE A 2 12.20 -16.09 10.16
N SER A 3 12.68 -16.68 9.06
CA SER A 3 11.92 -16.76 7.81
C SER A 3 10.56 -17.43 7.98
N VAL A 4 10.52 -18.58 8.66
CA VAL A 4 9.29 -19.33 8.92
C VAL A 4 8.29 -18.49 9.73
N VAL A 5 8.74 -17.85 10.81
CA VAL A 5 7.88 -16.97 11.62
C VAL A 5 7.39 -15.79 10.78
N GLY A 6 8.28 -15.13 10.02
CA GLY A 6 7.91 -14.04 9.13
C GLY A 6 6.84 -14.44 8.12
N THR A 7 6.97 -15.62 7.49
CA THR A 7 5.96 -16.16 6.57
C THR A 7 4.62 -16.38 7.27
N TYR A 8 4.59 -16.95 8.47
CA TYR A 8 3.34 -17.15 9.22
C TYR A 8 2.66 -15.82 9.59
N LEU A 9 3.42 -14.83 10.08
CA LEU A 9 2.87 -13.51 10.42
C LEU A 9 2.28 -12.83 9.17
N ILE A 10 3.01 -12.84 8.04
CA ILE A 10 2.55 -12.24 6.78
C ILE A 10 1.32 -12.97 6.21
N ALA A 11 1.24 -14.29 6.36
CA ALA A 11 0.11 -15.07 5.84
C ALA A 11 -1.18 -14.86 6.64
N LEU A 12 -1.07 -14.56 7.94
CA LEU A 12 -2.23 -14.50 8.85
C LEU A 12 -2.69 -13.07 9.18
N THR A 13 -1.82 -12.08 9.00
CA THR A 13 -2.11 -10.68 9.33
C THR A 13 -3.36 -10.12 8.61
N PRO A 14 -4.21 -9.34 9.31
CA PRO A 14 -5.38 -8.69 8.74
C PRO A 14 -5.15 -7.95 7.44
N TRP A 15 -4.05 -7.24 7.38
CA TRP A 15 -3.75 -6.38 6.26
C TRP A 15 -3.50 -7.14 4.94
N THR A 16 -2.89 -8.33 4.97
CA THR A 16 -2.71 -9.13 3.73
C THR A 16 -4.01 -9.71 3.23
N TYR A 17 -4.85 -10.28 4.09
CA TYR A 17 -6.08 -10.92 3.62
C TYR A 17 -7.15 -9.91 3.19
N ILE A 18 -7.22 -8.70 3.80
CA ILE A 18 -8.17 -7.66 3.38
C ILE A 18 -7.94 -7.32 1.90
N LEU A 19 -6.70 -7.03 1.51
CA LEU A 19 -6.41 -6.61 0.14
C LEU A 19 -6.35 -7.77 -0.87
N SER A 20 -5.82 -8.93 -0.46
CA SER A 20 -5.74 -10.09 -1.37
C SER A 20 -7.11 -10.71 -1.67
N ARG A 21 -8.05 -10.73 -0.70
CA ARG A 21 -9.42 -11.22 -0.94
C ARG A 21 -10.23 -10.29 -1.85
N HIS A 22 -9.92 -9.00 -1.83
CA HIS A 22 -10.56 -8.01 -2.72
C HIS A 22 -9.89 -7.95 -4.11
N ALA A 23 -8.83 -8.73 -4.33
CA ALA A 23 -8.06 -8.77 -5.58
C ALA A 23 -7.50 -7.40 -6.02
N HIS A 24 -7.06 -6.57 -5.07
CA HIS A 24 -6.46 -5.26 -5.38
C HIS A 24 -5.09 -5.37 -6.02
N GLU A 25 -4.85 -4.48 -6.98
CA GLU A 25 -3.64 -4.37 -7.80
C GLU A 25 -2.37 -4.07 -6.97
N GLY A 26 -2.51 -3.43 -5.81
CA GLY A 26 -1.41 -3.19 -4.87
C GLY A 26 -0.74 -4.50 -4.42
N VAL A 27 -1.47 -5.61 -4.39
CA VAL A 27 -0.92 -6.92 -3.99
C VAL A 27 0.12 -7.43 -4.98
N ILE A 28 -0.16 -7.31 -6.28
CA ILE A 28 0.77 -7.71 -7.35
C ILE A 28 2.02 -6.83 -7.30
N GLY A 29 1.84 -5.51 -7.15
CA GLY A 29 2.97 -4.60 -7.07
C GLY A 29 3.87 -4.86 -5.85
N ALA A 30 3.30 -5.18 -4.68
CA ALA A 30 4.10 -5.58 -3.54
C ALA A 30 4.89 -6.88 -3.77
N LEU A 31 4.30 -7.89 -4.43
CA LEU A 31 5.04 -9.10 -4.81
C LEU A 31 6.24 -8.77 -5.70
N LEU A 32 6.05 -7.93 -6.71
CA LEU A 32 7.13 -7.49 -7.62
C LEU A 32 8.21 -6.71 -6.85
N MET A 33 7.82 -5.87 -5.89
CA MET A 33 8.75 -5.16 -5.00
C MET A 33 9.55 -6.11 -4.10
N LEU A 34 8.94 -7.20 -3.60
CA LEU A 34 9.66 -8.22 -2.84
C LEU A 34 10.64 -9.01 -3.71
N LEU A 35 10.29 -9.29 -4.97
CA LEU A 35 11.21 -9.91 -5.93
C LEU A 35 12.39 -8.97 -6.23
N ALA A 36 12.13 -7.67 -6.42
CA ALA A 36 13.19 -6.67 -6.55
C ALA A 36 14.10 -6.65 -5.30
N LEU A 37 13.52 -6.69 -4.09
CA LEU A 37 14.29 -6.77 -2.84
C LEU A 37 15.15 -8.03 -2.78
N TYR A 38 14.60 -9.19 -3.15
CA TYR A 38 15.32 -10.47 -3.14
C TYR A 38 16.56 -10.43 -4.04
N PHE A 39 16.42 -9.97 -5.29
CA PHE A 39 17.56 -9.87 -6.20
C PHE A 39 18.52 -8.74 -5.84
N LEU A 40 18.05 -7.66 -5.21
CA LEU A 40 18.92 -6.64 -4.64
C LEU A 40 19.79 -7.19 -3.50
N LEU A 41 19.21 -8.04 -2.63
CA LEU A 41 19.97 -8.71 -1.59
C LEU A 41 20.97 -9.73 -2.16
N ASP A 42 20.66 -10.35 -3.30
CA ASP A 42 21.61 -11.21 -4.01
C ASP A 42 22.81 -10.41 -4.56
N LEU A 43 22.57 -9.21 -5.11
CA LEU A 43 23.64 -8.26 -5.48
C LEU A 43 24.55 -7.90 -4.30
N SER A 44 24.01 -7.91 -3.08
CA SER A 44 24.78 -7.61 -1.86
C SER A 44 25.75 -8.73 -1.47
N LYS A 45 25.59 -9.96 -2.00
CA LYS A 45 26.55 -11.05 -1.77
C LYS A 45 27.72 -11.02 -2.75
N GLY A 46 27.54 -10.34 -3.87
CA GLY A 46 28.53 -10.19 -4.93
C GLY A 46 27.87 -9.65 -6.20
N PHE A 47 28.64 -8.92 -7.01
CA PHE A 47 28.10 -8.35 -8.25
C PHE A 47 27.70 -9.45 -9.24
N SER A 48 26.41 -9.44 -9.61
CA SER A 48 25.82 -10.36 -10.58
C SER A 48 24.99 -9.57 -11.58
N ILE A 49 25.37 -9.60 -12.86
CA ILE A 49 24.62 -8.92 -13.94
C ILE A 49 23.18 -9.45 -13.99
N LYS A 50 22.99 -10.76 -13.78
CA LYS A 50 21.66 -11.38 -13.74
C LYS A 50 20.82 -10.80 -12.60
N ALA A 51 21.37 -10.69 -11.40
CA ALA A 51 20.65 -10.12 -10.25
C ALA A 51 20.31 -8.64 -10.49
N MET A 52 21.21 -7.87 -11.11
CA MET A 52 20.96 -6.48 -11.49
C MET A 52 19.83 -6.35 -12.52
N LEU A 53 19.87 -7.15 -13.59
CA LEU A 53 18.82 -7.15 -14.62
C LEU A 53 17.47 -7.55 -14.03
N LEU A 54 17.44 -8.59 -13.19
CA LEU A 54 16.21 -9.03 -12.54
C LEU A 54 15.68 -7.99 -11.54
N THR A 55 16.56 -7.36 -10.76
CA THR A 55 16.18 -6.26 -9.85
C THR A 55 15.48 -5.14 -10.62
N ASN A 56 16.09 -4.65 -11.70
CA ASN A 56 15.54 -3.56 -12.50
C ASN A 56 14.28 -3.96 -13.28
N LEU A 57 14.21 -5.20 -13.78
CA LEU A 57 12.99 -5.75 -14.40
C LEU A 57 11.82 -5.70 -13.42
N PHE A 58 12.00 -6.20 -12.20
CA PHE A 58 10.92 -6.22 -11.21
C PHE A 58 10.55 -4.82 -10.70
N ILE A 59 11.49 -3.88 -10.63
CA ILE A 59 11.20 -2.46 -10.36
C ILE A 59 10.30 -1.87 -11.45
N ILE A 60 10.65 -2.07 -12.72
CA ILE A 60 9.85 -1.58 -13.86
C ILE A 60 8.45 -2.18 -13.84
N LEU A 61 8.34 -3.49 -13.62
CA LEU A 61 7.04 -4.17 -13.52
C LEU A 61 6.21 -3.64 -12.33
N ALA A 62 6.83 -3.48 -11.16
CA ALA A 62 6.15 -2.96 -9.97
C ALA A 62 5.62 -1.54 -10.21
N ALA A 63 6.46 -0.65 -10.76
CA ALA A 63 6.12 0.73 -11.08
C ALA A 63 4.98 0.85 -12.11
N ASN A 64 4.75 -0.18 -12.94
CA ASN A 64 3.65 -0.23 -13.90
C ASN A 64 2.42 -0.98 -13.41
N SER A 65 2.55 -1.81 -12.38
CA SER A 65 1.41 -2.48 -11.75
C SER A 65 0.53 -1.53 -10.94
N TYR A 66 1.13 -0.57 -10.23
CA TYR A 66 0.42 0.41 -9.43
C TYR A 66 1.24 1.70 -9.24
N HIS A 67 0.57 2.85 -9.36
CA HIS A 67 1.20 4.17 -9.38
C HIS A 67 2.04 4.47 -8.13
N SER A 68 1.67 4.00 -6.94
CA SER A 68 2.46 4.24 -5.72
C SER A 68 3.87 3.64 -5.79
N TYR A 69 4.07 2.56 -6.55
CA TYR A 69 5.39 1.92 -6.68
C TYR A 69 6.34 2.68 -7.62
N ARG A 70 5.85 3.62 -8.43
CA ARG A 70 6.72 4.50 -9.24
C ARG A 70 7.63 5.36 -8.36
N MET A 71 7.12 5.80 -7.22
CA MET A 71 7.90 6.60 -6.26
C MET A 71 9.06 5.81 -5.64
N PHE A 72 8.96 4.46 -5.63
CA PHE A 72 10.05 3.61 -5.13
C PHE A 72 11.19 3.42 -6.13
N VAL A 73 11.04 3.82 -7.40
CA VAL A 73 12.10 3.66 -8.42
C VAL A 73 13.39 4.35 -7.95
N PHE A 74 13.30 5.61 -7.50
CA PHE A 74 14.46 6.34 -6.98
C PHE A 74 15.05 5.71 -5.72
N PHE A 75 14.19 5.21 -4.83
CA PHE A 75 14.62 4.48 -3.63
C PHE A 75 15.45 3.24 -3.98
N TRP A 76 15.01 2.45 -4.95
CA TRP A 76 15.73 1.26 -5.37
C TRP A 76 17.06 1.57 -6.05
N ILE A 77 17.08 2.61 -6.89
CA ILE A 77 18.31 3.05 -7.57
C ILE A 77 19.33 3.54 -6.54
N PHE A 78 18.89 4.32 -5.55
CA PHE A 78 19.73 4.74 -4.44
C PHE A 78 20.38 3.54 -3.75
N TRP A 79 19.61 2.51 -3.39
CA TRP A 79 20.15 1.31 -2.74
C TRP A 79 21.05 0.47 -3.65
N GLN A 80 20.76 0.40 -4.94
CA GLN A 80 21.68 -0.23 -5.91
C GLN A 80 23.04 0.48 -5.90
N ILE A 81 23.07 1.82 -5.94
CA ILE A 81 24.31 2.61 -5.91
C ILE A 81 25.05 2.43 -4.58
N VAL A 82 24.34 2.51 -3.45
CA VAL A 82 24.90 2.32 -2.11
C VAL A 82 25.57 0.96 -1.98
N LEU A 83 24.86 -0.12 -2.34
CA LEU A 83 25.43 -1.47 -2.26
C LEU A 83 26.66 -1.60 -3.17
N LEU A 84 26.60 -1.13 -4.41
CA LEU A 84 27.76 -1.16 -5.32
C LEU A 84 28.96 -0.35 -4.82
N GLY A 85 28.73 0.76 -4.10
CA GLY A 85 29.79 1.57 -3.50
C GLY A 85 30.49 0.88 -2.32
N PHE A 86 29.75 0.14 -1.50
CA PHE A 86 30.30 -0.60 -0.36
C PHE A 86 31.00 -1.91 -0.74
N TYR A 87 30.50 -2.60 -1.77
CA TYR A 87 31.12 -3.84 -2.24
C TYR A 87 32.25 -3.52 -3.20
N LYS A 88 33.51 -3.75 -2.78
CA LYS A 88 34.65 -3.80 -3.70
C LYS A 88 34.42 -4.93 -4.70
N THR A 89 33.85 -4.61 -5.86
CA THR A 89 33.54 -5.59 -6.89
C THR A 89 34.82 -6.17 -7.46
N LYS A 90 35.03 -7.49 -7.34
CA LYS A 90 36.14 -8.20 -8.00
C LYS A 90 35.94 -8.35 -9.52
N VAL A 91 34.73 -8.07 -10.01
CA VAL A 91 34.35 -8.21 -11.42
C VAL A 91 34.68 -6.92 -12.17
N LYS A 92 35.19 -7.04 -13.41
CA LYS A 92 35.34 -5.89 -14.34
C LYS A 92 33.96 -5.30 -14.63
N PHE A 93 33.61 -4.25 -13.91
CA PHE A 93 32.30 -3.60 -13.97
C PHE A 93 32.25 -2.57 -15.09
N ASN A 94 31.41 -2.80 -16.11
CA ASN A 94 31.15 -1.80 -17.15
C ASN A 94 30.19 -0.74 -16.60
N ARG A 95 30.76 0.38 -16.12
CA ARG A 95 30.01 1.52 -15.56
C ARG A 95 28.99 2.10 -16.55
N ILE A 96 29.30 2.11 -17.84
CA ILE A 96 28.41 2.65 -18.87
C ILE A 96 27.14 1.79 -18.95
N PHE A 97 27.31 0.46 -19.00
CA PHE A 97 26.18 -0.48 -19.04
C PHE A 97 25.27 -0.34 -17.80
N PHE A 98 25.85 -0.15 -16.62
CA PHE A 98 25.10 0.10 -15.40
C PHE A 98 24.25 1.37 -15.49
N TRP A 99 24.85 2.50 -15.89
CA TRP A 99 24.12 3.76 -16.01
C TRP A 99 23.03 3.70 -17.08
N ILE A 100 23.25 2.98 -18.17
CA ILE A 100 22.22 2.73 -19.20
C ILE A 100 21.03 1.98 -18.58
N ILE A 101 21.27 0.93 -17.80
CA ILE A 101 20.19 0.18 -17.14
C ILE A 101 19.41 1.06 -16.17
N LEU A 102 20.11 1.84 -15.33
CA LEU A 102 19.44 2.75 -14.40
C LEU A 102 18.62 3.82 -15.15
N PHE A 103 19.16 4.36 -16.24
CA PHE A 103 18.46 5.32 -17.08
C PHE A 103 17.15 4.74 -17.62
N PHE A 104 17.16 3.52 -18.18
CA PHE A 104 15.94 2.87 -18.66
C PHE A 104 14.97 2.49 -17.54
N THR A 105 15.48 2.14 -16.35
CA THR A 105 14.66 1.84 -15.17
C THR A 105 13.86 3.05 -14.71
N ILE A 106 14.41 4.27 -14.86
CA ILE A 106 13.71 5.53 -14.60
C ILE A 106 12.79 5.90 -15.76
N LEU A 107 13.30 5.82 -16.99
CA LEU A 107 12.61 6.32 -18.17
C LEU A 107 11.32 5.56 -18.48
N ILE A 108 11.34 4.22 -18.40
CA ILE A 108 10.21 3.38 -18.83
C ILE A 108 8.93 3.64 -18.00
N PRO A 109 8.97 3.65 -16.66
CA PRO A 109 7.76 3.94 -15.88
C PRO A 109 7.27 5.38 -16.02
N LEU A 110 8.18 6.35 -16.21
CA LEU A 110 7.83 7.77 -16.30
C LEU A 110 7.31 8.17 -17.69
N SER A 111 7.77 7.52 -18.76
CA SER A 111 7.33 7.84 -20.13
C SER A 111 5.85 7.55 -20.36
N ILE A 112 5.28 6.60 -19.63
CA ILE A 112 3.86 6.23 -19.72
C ILE A 112 2.96 7.37 -19.22
N ASP A 113 3.40 8.15 -18.24
CA ASP A 113 2.64 9.30 -17.74
C ASP A 113 2.73 10.51 -18.66
N ALA A 114 3.90 10.72 -19.30
CA ALA A 114 4.15 11.86 -20.17
C ALA A 114 3.26 11.90 -21.42
N GLY A 115 2.74 10.76 -21.87
CA GLY A 115 1.87 10.65 -23.05
C GLY A 115 0.37 10.76 -22.77
N SER A 116 -0.06 10.81 -21.50
CA SER A 116 -1.49 10.81 -21.14
C SER A 116 -1.99 12.21 -20.79
N SER A 117 -3.10 12.65 -21.40
CA SER A 117 -3.81 13.90 -21.07
C SER A 117 -4.45 13.89 -19.67
N LEU A 118 -4.33 12.76 -18.95
CA LEU A 118 -4.88 12.47 -17.63
C LEU A 118 -3.73 12.18 -16.67
N ASN A 119 -2.94 13.20 -16.35
CA ASN A 119 -1.81 13.09 -15.42
C ASN A 119 -2.31 12.78 -13.99
N ARG A 120 -2.66 11.51 -13.75
CA ARG A 120 -3.26 11.01 -12.51
C ARG A 120 -2.38 11.28 -11.30
N VAL A 121 -1.06 11.21 -11.47
CA VAL A 121 -0.10 11.58 -10.42
C VAL A 121 -0.26 13.06 -10.08
N GLY A 122 -0.27 13.94 -11.09
CA GLY A 122 -0.49 15.38 -10.92
C GLY A 122 -1.81 15.73 -10.24
N ASN A 123 -2.91 15.08 -10.63
CA ASN A 123 -4.24 15.32 -10.05
C ASN A 123 -4.36 14.84 -8.60
N LEU A 124 -3.54 13.88 -8.19
CA LEU A 124 -3.54 13.36 -6.83
C LEU A 124 -2.58 14.09 -5.91
N LEU A 125 -1.67 14.93 -6.41
CA LEU A 125 -0.73 15.69 -5.59
C LEU A 125 -1.46 16.53 -4.55
N PHE A 126 -0.86 16.66 -3.36
CA PHE A 126 -1.40 17.46 -2.26
C PHE A 126 -1.72 18.92 -2.65
N THR A 127 -1.02 19.48 -3.63
CA THR A 127 -1.26 20.86 -4.12
C THR A 127 -2.62 21.03 -4.78
N GLN A 128 -3.26 19.94 -5.20
CA GLN A 128 -4.61 19.93 -5.76
C GLN A 128 -5.70 19.79 -4.68
N ASN A 129 -5.34 19.76 -3.39
CA ASN A 129 -6.31 19.63 -2.30
C ASN A 129 -7.10 20.94 -2.10
N PRO A 130 -8.42 20.98 -2.37
CA PRO A 130 -9.22 22.18 -2.16
C PRO A 130 -9.26 22.60 -0.68
N GLY A 131 -9.17 21.66 0.25
CA GLY A 131 -9.13 21.94 1.68
C GLY A 131 -7.88 22.70 2.12
N ILE A 132 -6.73 22.47 1.48
CA ILE A 132 -5.51 23.25 1.74
C ILE A 132 -5.69 24.68 1.26
N HIS A 133 -6.29 24.89 0.08
CA HIS A 133 -6.54 26.22 -0.46
C HIS A 133 -7.51 27.02 0.40
N LEU A 134 -8.59 26.40 0.87
CA LEU A 134 -9.56 27.04 1.76
C LEU A 134 -8.94 27.43 3.12
N ARG A 135 -8.20 26.52 3.75
CA ARG A 135 -7.49 26.81 5.01
C ARG A 135 -6.42 27.88 4.84
N LEU A 136 -5.71 27.87 3.72
CA LEU A 136 -4.72 28.89 3.40
C LEU A 136 -5.37 30.27 3.27
N GLN A 137 -6.52 30.36 2.60
CA GLN A 137 -7.29 31.61 2.51
C GLN A 137 -7.73 32.11 3.89
N GLU A 138 -8.25 31.22 4.74
CA GLU A 138 -8.64 31.54 6.12
C GLU A 138 -7.47 32.14 6.91
N TYR A 139 -6.30 31.48 6.94
CA TYR A 139 -5.14 32.00 7.66
C TYR A 139 -4.58 33.31 7.11
N LEU A 140 -4.64 33.52 5.80
CA LEU A 140 -4.24 34.78 5.20
C LEU A 140 -5.19 35.93 5.55
N ILE A 141 -6.48 35.65 5.75
CA ILE A 141 -7.46 36.64 6.23
C ILE A 141 -7.20 36.97 7.71
N GLU A 142 -6.91 35.97 8.54
CA GLU A 142 -6.71 36.14 9.99
C GLU A 142 -5.42 36.88 10.36
N HIS A 143 -4.30 36.56 9.70
CA HIS A 143 -2.96 37.04 10.11
C HIS A 143 -2.13 37.66 8.97
N GLY A 144 -2.54 37.55 7.71
CA GLY A 144 -1.90 38.22 6.55
C GLY A 144 -0.47 37.76 6.20
N SER A 145 0.14 36.87 6.97
CA SER A 145 1.55 36.48 6.78
C SER A 145 1.73 35.40 5.72
N THR A 146 2.17 35.81 4.52
CA THR A 146 2.46 34.90 3.40
C THR A 146 3.75 34.08 3.58
N LEU A 147 4.65 34.52 4.48
CA LEU A 147 5.86 33.78 4.84
C LEU A 147 5.50 32.49 5.59
N ILE A 148 4.56 32.59 6.53
CA ILE A 148 4.12 31.47 7.37
C ILE A 148 3.00 30.68 6.69
N HIS A 149 2.10 31.36 5.99
CA HIS A 149 0.95 30.76 5.32
C HIS A 149 1.14 30.83 3.80
N ASN A 150 1.68 29.75 3.24
CA ASN A 150 1.74 29.51 1.80
C ASN A 150 1.50 28.03 1.50
N ILE A 151 1.37 27.69 0.22
CA ILE A 151 1.07 26.31 -0.21
C ILE A 151 2.12 25.30 0.27
N TYR A 152 3.38 25.69 0.39
CA TYR A 152 4.45 24.79 0.80
C TYR A 152 4.45 24.56 2.31
N THR A 153 4.29 25.61 3.13
CA THR A 153 4.23 25.46 4.58
C THR A 153 2.99 24.68 5.00
N GLN A 154 1.83 25.00 4.43
CA GLN A 154 0.60 24.23 4.66
C GLN A 154 0.73 22.81 4.13
N GLY A 155 1.33 22.63 2.94
CA GLY A 155 1.61 21.33 2.35
C GLY A 155 2.49 20.45 3.23
N ILE A 156 3.58 20.99 3.82
CA ILE A 156 4.46 20.26 4.73
C ILE A 156 3.69 19.77 5.96
N VAL A 157 2.86 20.62 6.56
CA VAL A 157 2.04 20.24 7.72
C VAL A 157 1.10 19.11 7.34
N ASP A 158 0.39 19.25 6.23
CA ASP A 158 -0.59 18.28 5.75
C ASP A 158 0.05 16.93 5.36
N ILE A 159 1.16 16.95 4.62
CA ILE A 159 1.93 15.75 4.26
C ILE A 159 2.47 15.07 5.52
N SER A 160 2.98 15.84 6.47
CA SER A 160 3.53 15.31 7.73
C SER A 160 2.44 14.65 8.57
N ASN A 161 1.28 15.29 8.70
CA ASN A 161 0.11 14.73 9.39
C ASN A 161 -0.37 13.44 8.72
N ARG A 162 -0.47 13.43 7.39
CA ARG A 162 -0.82 12.21 6.63
C ARG A 162 0.23 11.12 6.82
N TYR A 163 1.52 11.44 6.76
CA TYR A 163 2.59 10.48 6.97
C TYR A 163 2.51 9.84 8.36
N ILE A 164 2.44 10.66 9.42
CA ILE A 164 2.37 10.20 10.82
C ILE A 164 1.10 9.37 11.05
N SER A 165 -0.03 9.78 10.49
CA SER A 165 -1.30 9.03 10.64
C SER A 165 -1.21 7.60 10.13
N GLN A 166 -0.33 7.30 9.17
CA GLN A 166 -0.18 5.97 8.59
C GLN A 166 0.78 5.07 9.37
N ILE A 167 1.53 5.62 10.32
CA ILE A 167 2.43 4.86 11.20
C ILE A 167 1.98 4.93 12.66
N SER A 168 0.75 5.42 12.90
CA SER A 168 0.22 5.61 14.24
C SER A 168 -0.39 4.31 14.80
N PRO A 169 -0.52 4.19 16.14
CA PRO A 169 -1.23 3.08 16.77
C PRO A 169 -2.67 2.95 16.28
N GLU A 170 -3.35 4.06 15.99
CA GLU A 170 -4.72 4.08 15.48
C GLU A 170 -4.82 3.37 14.13
N PHE A 171 -3.86 3.61 13.23
CA PHE A 171 -3.80 2.94 11.93
C PHE A 171 -3.47 1.45 12.09
N PHE A 172 -2.49 1.10 12.93
CA PHE A 172 -2.06 -0.29 13.06
C PHE A 172 -3.02 -1.18 13.86
N LEU A 173 -3.64 -0.68 14.92
CA LEU A 173 -4.34 -1.51 15.91
C LEU A 173 -5.85 -1.30 15.95
N ILE A 174 -6.35 -0.13 15.54
CA ILE A 174 -7.74 0.26 15.79
C ILE A 174 -8.59 0.31 14.52
N TRP A 175 -8.16 1.08 13.53
CA TRP A 175 -9.00 1.45 12.38
C TRP A 175 -8.51 0.85 11.06
N GLY A 176 -7.19 0.83 10.84
CA GLY A 176 -6.64 0.63 9.51
C GLY A 176 -6.95 1.82 8.59
N ASP A 177 -7.61 1.54 7.46
CA ASP A 177 -8.01 2.56 6.50
C ASP A 177 -9.25 3.33 6.98
N LYS A 178 -9.35 4.63 6.65
CA LYS A 178 -10.59 5.39 6.85
C LYS A 178 -11.66 5.02 5.82
N ASN A 179 -11.27 4.48 4.68
CA ASN A 179 -12.18 3.95 3.69
C ASN A 179 -12.81 2.67 4.22
N TRP A 180 -14.14 2.67 4.35
CA TRP A 180 -14.92 1.54 4.84
C TRP A 180 -14.78 0.26 4.00
N LEU A 181 -14.23 0.33 2.77
CA LEU A 181 -13.85 -0.86 1.98
C LEU A 181 -12.63 -1.60 2.53
N PHE A 182 -11.78 -0.93 3.30
CA PHE A 182 -10.46 -1.43 3.72
C PHE A 182 -10.23 -1.34 5.23
N GLY A 183 -11.06 -0.60 5.96
CA GLY A 183 -10.94 -0.45 7.39
C GLY A 183 -12.30 -0.31 8.08
N TYR A 184 -12.30 -0.59 9.38
CA TYR A 184 -13.44 -0.43 10.26
C TYR A 184 -12.94 -0.39 11.71
N GLN A 185 -13.75 0.15 12.62
CA GLN A 185 -13.40 0.15 14.03
C GLN A 185 -13.16 -1.28 14.54
N TYR A 186 -12.07 -1.48 15.28
CA TYR A 186 -11.61 -2.78 15.79
C TYR A 186 -11.09 -3.75 14.73
N LEU A 187 -10.91 -3.28 13.49
CA LEU A 187 -10.26 -4.03 12.40
C LEU A 187 -8.81 -3.55 12.23
N GLY A 188 -8.03 -3.64 13.31
CA GLY A 188 -6.58 -3.40 13.27
C GLY A 188 -5.88 -4.23 12.20
N LEU A 189 -4.82 -3.65 11.63
CA LEU A 189 -4.04 -4.23 10.53
C LEU A 189 -3.03 -5.27 10.99
N ILE A 190 -2.55 -5.12 12.22
CA ILE A 190 -1.66 -6.05 12.91
C ILE A 190 -2.16 -6.24 14.35
N THR A 191 -1.77 -7.35 14.96
CA THR A 191 -2.07 -7.65 16.35
C THR A 191 -1.22 -6.82 17.31
N LEU A 192 -1.68 -6.69 18.55
CA LEU A 192 -0.89 -6.05 19.62
C LEU A 192 0.46 -6.74 19.86
N VAL A 193 0.50 -8.06 19.70
CA VAL A 193 1.74 -8.86 19.81
C VAL A 193 2.73 -8.40 18.73
N GLU A 194 2.32 -8.37 17.47
CA GLU A 194 3.16 -7.90 16.38
C GLU A 194 3.64 -6.46 16.64
N TYR A 195 2.74 -5.57 17.04
CA TYR A 195 3.07 -4.17 17.33
C TYR A 195 4.19 -4.00 18.35
N VAL A 196 4.12 -4.72 19.49
CA VAL A 196 5.18 -4.71 20.50
C VAL A 196 6.50 -5.26 19.94
N PHE A 197 6.43 -6.35 19.18
CA PHE A 197 7.61 -7.00 18.62
C PHE A 197 8.27 -6.22 17.47
N ILE A 198 7.60 -5.24 16.83
CA ILE A 198 8.25 -4.30 15.92
C ILE A 198 9.36 -3.54 16.66
N PHE A 199 9.04 -2.92 17.80
CA PHE A 199 10.00 -2.12 18.56
C PHE A 199 11.13 -2.98 19.12
N ILE A 200 10.80 -4.16 19.62
CA ILE A 200 11.80 -5.16 20.05
C ILE A 200 12.70 -5.53 18.86
N GLY A 201 12.13 -5.76 17.67
CA GLY A 201 12.88 -6.03 16.45
C GLY A 201 13.84 -4.93 16.07
N VAL A 202 13.41 -3.66 16.13
CA VAL A 202 14.28 -2.50 15.91
C VAL A 202 15.44 -2.51 16.91
N TYR A 203 15.18 -2.74 18.20
CA TYR A 203 16.22 -2.85 19.21
C TYR A 203 17.27 -3.92 18.86
N TYR A 204 16.86 -5.14 18.50
CA TYR A 204 17.80 -6.20 18.13
C TYR A 204 18.55 -5.91 16.83
N LEU A 205 17.96 -5.20 15.85
CA LEU A 205 18.64 -4.83 14.61
C LEU A 205 19.87 -3.96 14.89
N PHE A 206 19.76 -3.05 15.85
CA PHE A 206 20.86 -2.18 16.25
C PHE A 206 21.84 -2.89 17.18
N ARG A 207 21.35 -3.65 18.16
CA ARG A 207 22.18 -4.40 19.11
C ARG A 207 23.11 -5.41 18.43
N GLU A 208 22.58 -6.17 17.48
CA GLU A 208 23.33 -7.22 16.77
C GLU A 208 24.09 -6.68 15.54
N HIS A 209 24.12 -5.35 15.35
CA HIS A 209 24.81 -4.69 14.23
C HIS A 209 24.47 -5.26 12.84
N GLN A 210 23.20 -5.60 12.60
CA GLN A 210 22.79 -6.25 11.35
C GLN A 210 23.13 -5.39 10.13
N PHE A 211 23.80 -6.01 9.14
CA PHE A 211 24.34 -5.30 7.97
C PHE A 211 23.24 -4.56 7.18
N HIS A 212 22.11 -5.22 6.93
CA HIS A 212 21.01 -4.67 6.13
C HIS A 212 19.99 -3.86 6.95
N ARG A 213 20.29 -3.50 8.21
CA ARG A 213 19.33 -2.79 9.09
C ARG A 213 18.81 -1.47 8.49
N PHE A 214 19.69 -0.70 7.83
CA PHE A 214 19.30 0.58 7.23
C PHE A 214 18.43 0.39 5.98
N LEU A 215 18.64 -0.68 5.22
CA LEU A 215 17.77 -1.04 4.10
C LEU A 215 16.36 -1.35 4.62
N LEU A 216 16.24 -2.21 5.64
CA LEU A 216 14.94 -2.56 6.23
C LEU A 216 14.21 -1.35 6.84
N LEU A 217 14.92 -0.50 7.59
CA LEU A 217 14.32 0.70 8.19
C LEU A 217 13.93 1.72 7.12
N SER A 218 14.75 1.92 6.09
CA SER A 218 14.41 2.85 5.01
C SER A 218 13.23 2.34 4.16
N LEU A 219 13.06 1.03 3.97
CA LEU A 219 11.87 0.45 3.34
C LEU A 219 10.61 0.75 4.17
N LEU A 220 10.69 0.63 5.50
CA LEU A 220 9.58 0.98 6.39
C LEU A 220 9.25 2.47 6.29
N LEU A 221 10.26 3.35 6.31
CA LEU A 221 10.06 4.81 6.31
C LEU A 221 9.65 5.38 4.96
N ILE A 222 10.07 4.79 3.84
CA ILE A 222 9.67 5.26 2.50
C ILE A 222 8.21 4.85 2.18
N SER A 223 7.71 3.76 2.77
CA SER A 223 6.43 3.16 2.37
C SER A 223 5.20 4.06 2.55
N PRO A 224 5.09 4.93 3.56
CA PRO A 224 3.97 5.88 3.67
C PRO A 224 4.06 7.09 2.73
N ILE A 225 5.24 7.38 2.17
CA ILE A 225 5.49 8.61 1.38
C ILE A 225 4.57 8.70 0.15
N PRO A 226 4.40 7.64 -0.68
CA PRO A 226 3.56 7.72 -1.86
C PRO A 226 2.12 8.16 -1.56
N ASN A 227 1.56 7.74 -0.42
CA ASN A 227 0.22 8.18 -0.02
C ASN A 227 0.22 9.57 0.65
N ALA A 228 1.24 9.88 1.47
CA ALA A 228 1.33 11.17 2.16
C ALA A 228 1.42 12.37 1.19
N LEU A 229 2.04 12.15 0.03
CA LEU A 229 2.12 13.13 -1.06
C LEU A 229 0.79 13.37 -1.80
N THR A 230 -0.22 12.54 -1.54
CA THR A 230 -1.55 12.72 -2.14
C THR A 230 -2.44 13.64 -1.31
N TRP A 231 -3.55 14.12 -1.89
CA TRP A 231 -4.58 14.85 -1.14
C TRP A 231 -5.61 13.96 -0.44
N GLN A 232 -5.60 12.64 -0.71
CA GLN A 232 -6.50 11.69 -0.06
C GLN A 232 -5.96 11.25 1.30
N ASP A 233 -6.86 10.76 2.15
CA ASP A 233 -6.54 10.22 3.47
C ASP A 233 -5.64 8.97 3.42
N ALA A 234 -5.27 8.45 4.60
CA ALA A 234 -4.55 7.18 4.74
C ALA A 234 -5.19 6.07 3.87
N SER A 235 -4.39 5.42 3.02
CA SER A 235 -4.86 4.40 2.07
C SER A 235 -4.08 3.11 2.23
N LEU A 236 -4.78 2.04 2.61
CA LEU A 236 -4.22 0.71 2.85
C LEU A 236 -3.52 0.13 1.61
N ILE A 237 -4.09 0.37 0.43
CA ILE A 237 -3.56 -0.09 -0.85
C ILE A 237 -2.20 0.57 -1.12
N ARG A 238 -2.12 1.89 -0.92
CA ARG A 238 -0.91 2.67 -1.24
C ARG A 238 0.24 2.41 -0.29
N VAL A 239 -0.06 2.03 0.96
CA VAL A 239 0.97 1.64 1.94
C VAL A 239 1.14 0.14 2.09
N TYR A 240 0.54 -0.67 1.21
CA TYR A 240 0.52 -2.12 1.36
C TYR A 240 1.92 -2.74 1.49
N PHE A 241 2.92 -2.19 0.80
CA PHE A 241 4.29 -2.70 0.89
C PHE A 241 4.93 -2.51 2.27
N MET A 242 4.41 -1.62 3.12
CA MET A 242 4.93 -1.37 4.47
C MET A 242 4.85 -2.59 5.38
N ILE A 243 3.88 -3.48 5.16
CA ILE A 243 3.65 -4.64 6.02
C ILE A 243 4.83 -5.61 6.01
N PHE A 244 5.54 -5.74 4.89
CA PHE A 244 6.62 -6.70 4.74
C PHE A 244 7.87 -6.33 5.56
N PRO A 245 8.48 -5.13 5.43
CA PRO A 245 9.59 -4.76 6.30
C PRO A 245 9.16 -4.73 7.78
N LEU A 246 7.92 -4.35 8.09
CA LEU A 246 7.38 -4.37 9.45
C LEU A 246 7.39 -5.80 10.04
N LEU A 247 6.88 -6.80 9.32
CA LEU A 247 6.85 -8.19 9.80
C LEU A 247 8.21 -8.91 9.69
N PHE A 248 9.11 -8.47 8.81
CA PHE A 248 10.52 -8.90 8.85
C PHE A 248 11.19 -8.45 10.15
N ILE A 249 11.01 -7.19 10.54
CA ILE A 249 11.53 -6.65 11.80
C ILE A 249 10.90 -7.37 13.00
N THR A 250 9.58 -7.58 12.96
CA THR A 250 8.83 -8.27 14.01
C THR A 250 9.32 -9.71 14.22
N SER A 251 9.44 -10.49 13.15
CA SER A 251 9.94 -11.88 13.22
C SER A 251 11.39 -11.97 13.69
N TYR A 252 12.23 -11.01 13.29
CA TYR A 252 13.60 -10.89 13.78
C TYR A 252 13.63 -10.60 15.29
N GLY A 253 12.81 -9.65 15.77
CA GLY A 253 12.70 -9.32 17.19
C GLY A 253 12.21 -10.48 18.03
N LEU A 254 11.16 -11.17 17.58
CA LEU A 254 10.58 -12.32 18.28
C LEU A 254 11.59 -13.44 18.48
N ILE A 255 12.31 -13.83 17.43
CA ILE A 255 13.28 -14.93 17.54
C ILE A 255 14.44 -14.56 18.46
N ASN A 256 15.02 -13.37 18.32
CA ASN A 256 16.14 -12.99 19.17
C ASN A 256 15.73 -12.82 20.64
N PHE A 257 14.54 -12.29 20.90
CA PHE A 257 13.96 -12.26 22.25
C PHE A 257 13.86 -13.66 22.88
N LEU A 258 13.40 -14.65 22.13
CA LEU A 258 13.34 -16.03 22.62
C LEU A 258 14.73 -16.67 22.82
N CYS A 259 15.73 -16.28 22.03
CA CYS A 259 17.11 -16.76 22.17
C CYS A 259 17.82 -16.20 23.43
N ASP A 260 17.41 -15.04 23.91
CA ASP A 260 17.94 -14.45 25.14
C ASP A 260 17.41 -15.17 26.39
N ILE A 261 16.24 -15.82 26.31
CA ILE A 261 15.70 -16.66 27.40
C ILE A 261 16.45 -17.98 27.47
N LYS A 262 17.43 -18.07 28.37
CA LYS A 262 18.31 -19.25 28.53
C LYS A 262 17.61 -20.46 29.16
N ASN A 263 16.67 -20.24 30.08
CA ASN A 263 15.95 -21.32 30.74
C ASN A 263 14.89 -21.93 29.79
N TYR A 264 15.04 -23.21 29.47
CA TYR A 264 14.16 -23.93 28.54
C TYR A 264 12.68 -23.91 28.96
N ARG A 265 12.37 -24.10 30.26
CA ARG A 265 10.99 -24.12 30.75
C ARG A 265 10.34 -22.74 30.63
N ILE A 266 11.07 -21.68 31.00
CA ILE A 266 10.60 -20.30 30.86
C ILE A 266 10.38 -19.99 29.39
N ARG A 267 11.34 -20.31 28.52
CA ARG A 267 11.22 -20.10 27.07
C ARG A 267 9.99 -20.80 26.49
N LEU A 268 9.72 -22.04 26.90
CA LEU A 268 8.56 -22.79 26.43
C LEU A 268 7.24 -22.18 26.91
N LEU A 269 7.17 -21.74 28.17
CA LEU A 269 6.02 -21.00 28.71
C LEU A 269 5.82 -19.66 27.98
N THR A 270 6.90 -18.93 27.69
CA THR A 270 6.84 -17.68 26.92
C THR A 270 6.33 -17.93 25.51
N VAL A 271 6.84 -18.96 24.81
CA VAL A 271 6.34 -19.33 23.48
C VAL A 271 4.86 -19.68 23.52
N PHE A 272 4.44 -20.51 24.49
CA PHE A 272 3.04 -20.87 24.65
C PHE A 272 2.15 -19.65 24.92
N GLY A 273 2.59 -18.75 25.80
CA GLY A 273 1.89 -17.50 26.10
C GLY A 273 1.77 -16.58 24.88
N LEU A 274 2.84 -16.41 24.13
CA LEU A 274 2.85 -15.60 22.90
C LEU A 274 1.95 -16.18 21.82
N ILE A 275 1.98 -17.50 21.60
CA ILE A 275 1.11 -18.17 20.63
C ILE A 275 -0.35 -18.04 21.06
N SER A 276 -0.65 -18.23 22.34
CA SER A 276 -2.02 -18.11 22.87
C SER A 276 -2.55 -16.68 22.74
N MET A 277 -1.72 -15.68 23.07
CA MET A 277 -2.07 -14.26 22.94
C MET A 277 -2.26 -13.87 21.48
N TYR A 278 -1.36 -14.28 20.59
CA TYR A 278 -1.47 -14.04 19.15
C TYR A 278 -2.72 -14.70 18.58
N GLY A 279 -2.97 -15.96 18.93
CA GLY A 279 -4.17 -16.70 18.53
C GLY A 279 -5.46 -16.04 18.97
N PHE A 280 -5.51 -15.52 20.21
CA PHE A 280 -6.67 -14.77 20.71
C PHE A 280 -6.96 -13.53 19.85
N PHE A 281 -5.96 -12.67 19.60
CA PHE A 281 -6.14 -11.48 18.75
C PHE A 281 -6.53 -11.85 17.32
N LEU A 282 -5.89 -12.88 16.76
CA LEU A 282 -6.19 -13.32 15.39
C LEU A 282 -7.62 -13.83 15.25
N LEU A 283 -8.09 -14.66 16.19
CA LEU A 283 -9.46 -15.16 16.21
C LEU A 283 -10.47 -14.03 16.36
N TYR A 284 -10.19 -13.05 17.24
CA TYR A 284 -11.01 -11.86 17.38
C TYR A 284 -11.08 -11.05 16.07
N HIS A 285 -9.94 -10.82 15.42
CA HIS A 285 -9.91 -10.12 14.13
C HIS A 285 -10.69 -10.85 13.04
N TRP A 286 -10.57 -12.17 12.95
CA TRP A 286 -11.33 -12.96 11.98
C TRP A 286 -12.82 -12.95 12.27
N ASP A 287 -13.22 -13.01 13.54
CA ASP A 287 -14.62 -12.89 13.93
C ASP A 287 -15.22 -11.55 13.46
N VAL A 288 -14.53 -10.45 13.80
CA VAL A 288 -14.92 -9.10 13.36
C VAL A 288 -14.95 -9.01 11.84
N TYR A 289 -13.90 -9.44 11.13
CA TYR A 289 -13.78 -9.33 9.68
C TYR A 289 -14.81 -10.16 8.91
N LEU A 290 -15.06 -11.40 9.34
CA LEU A 290 -15.91 -12.34 8.59
C LEU A 290 -17.39 -12.20 8.94
N PHE A 291 -17.73 -11.93 10.20
CA PHE A 291 -19.11 -12.01 10.67
C PHE A 291 -19.75 -10.67 11.01
N HIS A 292 -18.95 -9.64 11.30
CA HIS A 292 -19.47 -8.32 11.72
C HIS A 292 -19.24 -7.24 10.68
N TYR A 293 -18.01 -7.09 10.19
CA TYR A 293 -17.60 -6.07 9.22
C TYR A 293 -18.49 -6.03 7.96
N PRO A 294 -18.81 -7.16 7.30
CA PRO A 294 -19.62 -7.13 6.07
C PRO A 294 -21.09 -6.77 6.31
N LYS A 295 -21.55 -6.78 7.56
CA LYS A 295 -22.94 -6.47 7.95
C LYS A 295 -23.13 -4.99 8.34
N ARG A 296 -22.04 -4.20 8.41
CA ARG A 296 -22.10 -2.79 8.80
C ARG A 296 -22.66 -1.95 7.67
N ILE A 297 -23.54 -1.00 7.98
CA ILE A 297 -24.25 -0.22 6.97
C ILE A 297 -23.29 0.62 6.12
N GLU A 298 -22.24 1.15 6.72
CA GLU A 298 -21.19 1.93 6.07
C GLU A 298 -20.45 1.06 5.05
N VAL A 299 -20.12 -0.17 5.43
CA VAL A 299 -19.41 -1.16 4.60
C VAL A 299 -20.30 -1.63 3.45
N ILE A 300 -21.56 -1.99 3.74
CA ILE A 300 -22.56 -2.38 2.72
C ILE A 300 -22.73 -1.27 1.67
N ARG A 301 -22.80 0.00 2.11
CA ARG A 301 -22.90 1.15 1.21
C ARG A 301 -21.61 1.36 0.41
N ALA A 302 -20.44 1.22 1.05
CA ALA A 302 -19.15 1.37 0.38
C ALA A 302 -18.94 0.30 -0.70
N TRP A 303 -19.37 -0.93 -0.43
CA TRP A 303 -19.40 -2.03 -1.40
C TRP A 303 -20.53 -1.95 -2.42
N GLN A 304 -21.36 -0.91 -2.33
CA GLN A 304 -22.45 -0.65 -3.27
C GLN A 304 -23.40 -1.86 -3.40
N CYS A 305 -23.64 -2.55 -2.28
CA CYS A 305 -24.56 -3.68 -2.24
C CYS A 305 -25.98 -3.24 -2.62
N GLY A 306 -26.77 -4.15 -3.19
CA GLY A 306 -28.12 -3.87 -3.72
C GLY A 306 -28.19 -3.88 -5.25
N TYR A 307 -27.06 -3.68 -5.94
CA TYR A 307 -27.06 -3.69 -7.41
C TYR A 307 -27.31 -5.06 -8.03
N LYS A 308 -27.02 -6.14 -7.31
CA LYS A 308 -27.36 -7.50 -7.76
C LYS A 308 -28.87 -7.68 -7.81
N GLU A 309 -29.54 -7.29 -6.74
CA GLU A 309 -30.99 -7.32 -6.59
C GLU A 309 -31.65 -6.38 -7.60
N LEU A 310 -31.08 -5.19 -7.81
CA LEU A 310 -31.54 -4.26 -8.85
C LEU A 310 -31.42 -4.88 -10.25
N GLY A 311 -30.26 -5.45 -10.59
CA GLY A 311 -30.04 -6.11 -11.88
C GLY A 311 -31.02 -7.27 -12.11
N GLN A 312 -31.27 -8.07 -11.07
CA GLN A 312 -32.25 -9.15 -11.10
C GLN A 312 -33.68 -8.61 -11.32
N TYR A 313 -34.05 -7.53 -10.64
CA TYR A 313 -35.35 -6.87 -10.80
C TYR A 313 -35.55 -6.33 -12.22
N VAL A 314 -34.54 -5.64 -12.75
CA VAL A 314 -34.55 -5.13 -14.14
C VAL A 314 -34.68 -6.29 -15.12
N LYS A 315 -33.89 -7.35 -14.96
CA LYS A 315 -33.95 -8.55 -15.82
C LYS A 315 -35.35 -9.17 -15.85
N ASN A 316 -35.97 -9.34 -14.69
CA ASN A 316 -37.27 -10.01 -14.55
C ASN A 316 -38.45 -9.14 -15.04
N ASN A 317 -38.27 -7.82 -15.11
CA ASN A 317 -39.33 -6.89 -15.48
C ASN A 317 -39.02 -6.11 -16.76
N TYR A 318 -37.99 -6.51 -17.51
CA TYR A 318 -37.46 -5.75 -18.65
C TYR A 318 -38.54 -5.43 -19.69
N ASN A 319 -39.45 -6.39 -19.95
CA ASN A 319 -40.52 -6.24 -20.93
C ASN A 319 -41.81 -5.60 -20.37
N LYS A 320 -41.87 -5.29 -19.07
CA LYS A 320 -43.07 -4.74 -18.43
C LYS A 320 -43.09 -3.22 -18.38
N PHE A 321 -41.95 -2.58 -18.58
CA PHE A 321 -41.77 -1.15 -18.43
C PHE A 321 -40.98 -0.61 -19.62
N ASP A 322 -41.37 0.55 -20.13
CA ASP A 322 -40.65 1.19 -21.24
C ASP A 322 -39.32 1.82 -20.79
N LYS A 323 -39.20 2.17 -19.51
CA LYS A 323 -38.02 2.86 -18.97
C LYS A 323 -37.75 2.49 -17.51
N PHE A 324 -36.47 2.27 -17.20
CA PHE A 324 -35.94 2.21 -15.85
C PHE A 324 -35.13 3.48 -15.57
N VAL A 325 -35.43 4.17 -14.47
CA VAL A 325 -34.65 5.32 -14.00
C VAL A 325 -33.91 4.88 -12.74
N ILE A 326 -32.59 4.91 -12.80
CA ILE A 326 -31.71 4.39 -11.73
C ILE A 326 -30.83 5.53 -11.25
N THR A 327 -30.81 5.77 -9.94
CA THR A 327 -29.96 6.80 -9.34
C THR A 327 -28.49 6.38 -9.33
N ASP A 328 -27.60 7.34 -9.51
CA ASP A 328 -26.15 7.26 -9.38
C ASP A 328 -25.66 7.54 -7.94
N ARG A 329 -26.58 7.80 -6.99
CA ARG A 329 -26.24 8.11 -5.59
C ARG A 329 -25.35 7.05 -4.92
N HIS A 330 -25.48 5.78 -5.34
CA HIS A 330 -24.75 4.64 -4.78
C HIS A 330 -23.58 4.18 -5.66
N GLY A 331 -23.05 5.05 -6.52
CA GLY A 331 -21.91 4.74 -7.38
C GLY A 331 -22.26 4.77 -8.87
N GLN A 332 -21.59 3.93 -9.65
CA GLN A 332 -21.79 3.87 -11.10
C GLN A 332 -22.72 2.70 -11.45
N PRO A 333 -24.05 2.87 -11.47
CA PRO A 333 -25.00 1.76 -11.63
C PRO A 333 -24.81 1.00 -12.94
N TYR A 334 -24.34 1.67 -14.00
CA TYR A 334 -24.22 1.09 -15.33
C TYR A 334 -23.31 -0.15 -15.34
N ILE A 335 -22.16 -0.13 -14.64
CA ILE A 335 -21.21 -1.25 -14.66
C ILE A 335 -21.84 -2.51 -14.05
N TYR A 336 -22.64 -2.34 -13.00
CA TYR A 336 -23.36 -3.43 -12.36
C TYR A 336 -24.48 -3.96 -13.24
N LEU A 337 -25.21 -3.08 -13.94
CA LEU A 337 -26.23 -3.53 -14.89
C LEU A 337 -25.62 -4.31 -16.03
N LEU A 338 -24.51 -3.85 -16.63
CA LEU A 338 -23.80 -4.59 -17.66
C LEU A 338 -23.40 -5.98 -17.17
N TYR A 339 -22.86 -6.07 -15.95
CA TYR A 339 -22.45 -7.32 -15.34
C TYR A 339 -23.65 -8.25 -15.05
N TYR A 340 -24.65 -7.80 -14.30
CA TYR A 340 -25.76 -8.66 -13.85
C TYR A 340 -26.77 -8.99 -14.96
N LEU A 341 -26.93 -8.10 -15.95
CA LEU A 341 -27.72 -8.40 -17.15
C LEU A 341 -26.93 -9.20 -18.20
N GLN A 342 -25.63 -9.41 -17.98
CA GLN A 342 -24.73 -10.11 -18.93
C GLN A 342 -24.77 -9.45 -20.31
N TYR A 343 -24.71 -8.12 -20.33
CA TYR A 343 -24.71 -7.36 -21.58
C TYR A 343 -23.39 -7.58 -22.33
N ASP A 344 -23.48 -7.83 -23.64
CA ASP A 344 -22.32 -8.12 -24.48
C ASP A 344 -21.30 -6.97 -24.46
N PRO A 345 -20.07 -7.19 -23.94
CA PRO A 345 -19.04 -6.17 -23.86
C PRO A 345 -18.65 -5.60 -25.24
N ALA A 346 -18.65 -6.43 -26.29
CA ALA A 346 -18.28 -6.00 -27.63
C ALA A 346 -19.33 -5.07 -28.26
N LYS A 347 -20.60 -5.22 -27.85
CA LYS A 347 -21.65 -4.25 -28.19
C LYS A 347 -21.50 -2.98 -27.37
N TYR A 348 -21.32 -3.11 -26.06
CA TYR A 348 -21.21 -1.96 -25.16
C TYR A 348 -20.06 -1.02 -25.56
N GLN A 349 -18.87 -1.57 -25.84
CA GLN A 349 -17.70 -0.77 -26.20
C GLN A 349 -17.89 0.07 -27.48
N LYS A 350 -18.75 -0.35 -28.40
CA LYS A 350 -19.03 0.38 -29.65
C LYS A 350 -20.05 1.52 -29.47
N GLN A 351 -20.90 1.43 -28.45
CA GLN A 351 -21.96 2.41 -28.17
C GLN A 351 -21.61 3.34 -27.00
N ALA A 352 -20.63 2.96 -26.19
CA ALA A 352 -20.22 3.74 -25.03
C ALA A 352 -19.62 5.08 -25.49
N ILE A 353 -20.20 6.17 -25.00
CA ILE A 353 -19.70 7.52 -25.20
C ILE A 353 -19.22 7.98 -23.83
N MET A 354 -17.92 8.24 -23.70
CA MET A 354 -17.39 8.76 -22.45
C MET A 354 -17.84 10.20 -22.23
N THR A 355 -18.23 10.52 -21.00
CA THR A 355 -18.45 11.92 -20.63
C THR A 355 -17.16 12.72 -20.72
N ILE A 356 -17.29 14.04 -20.79
CA ILE A 356 -16.16 14.95 -20.60
C ILE A 356 -15.53 14.62 -19.23
N PRO A 357 -14.19 14.54 -19.14
CA PRO A 357 -13.51 14.36 -17.87
C PRO A 357 -13.94 15.39 -16.83
N ASP A 358 -14.23 14.94 -15.60
CA ASP A 358 -14.51 15.82 -14.48
C ASP A 358 -13.28 16.63 -14.03
N SER A 359 -13.43 17.42 -12.96
CA SER A 359 -12.33 18.22 -12.39
C SER A 359 -11.12 17.40 -11.93
N TYR A 360 -11.25 16.08 -11.84
CA TYR A 360 -10.20 15.15 -11.45
C TYR A 360 -9.71 14.28 -12.63
N GLY A 361 -10.25 14.50 -13.84
CA GLY A 361 -9.89 13.79 -15.06
C GLY A 361 -10.68 12.50 -15.33
N PHE A 362 -11.82 12.28 -14.68
CA PHE A 362 -12.65 11.08 -14.91
C PHE A 362 -13.81 11.36 -15.86
N GLY A 363 -13.81 10.69 -17.03
CA GLY A 363 -15.00 10.52 -17.85
C GLY A 363 -15.73 9.23 -17.45
N GLN A 364 -17.06 9.23 -17.48
CA GLN A 364 -17.90 8.07 -17.20
C GLN A 364 -18.44 7.44 -18.48
#